data_AF-A0A183P4N5-F1
#
_entry.id   AF-A0A183P4N5-F1
#
_cell.length_a   1.000
_cell.length_b   1.000
_cell.length_c   1.000
_cell.angle_alpha   90.00
_cell.angle_beta   90.00
_cell.angle_gamma   90.00
#
_symmetry.space_group_name_H-M   'P 1'
#
loop_
_entity.id
_entity.type
_entity.pdbx_description
1 polymer ?
#
loop_
_entity_poly.entity_id
_entity_poly.type
_entity_poly.pdbx_seq_one_letter_code
_entity_poly.pdbx_strand_id
1 'polypeptide(L)'
;MADRLTELQDAINLQAENLCNAIGVIQQVAQPSFFSDFNWASRSAKPEYQAFIQAQPTDDFPQNALIDPVFLLALDIARSFAVAISATAKQLDALIGALPEEEASADIQRATVHKLLEAYRSEGAKLARITTKLESRLADVRRCLTAIAQTQLTTQSLESEVFLVSNISHLMGC
;
A
#
# COMPACT_ATOMS: atom_id res chain seq x y z
N MET A 1 3.27 -9.33 -3.41
CA MET A 1 4.38 -9.28 -4.40
C MET A 1 4.18 -8.16 -5.41
N ALA A 2 2.99 -8.00 -6.02
CA ALA A 2 2.74 -6.90 -6.96
C ALA A 2 2.91 -5.49 -6.35
N ASP A 3 2.43 -5.28 -5.12
CA ASP A 3 2.38 -3.96 -4.49
C ASP A 3 3.76 -3.28 -4.36
N ARG A 4 4.78 -4.03 -3.91
CA ARG A 4 6.15 -3.52 -3.77
C ARG A 4 6.85 -3.28 -5.11
N LEU A 5 6.51 -4.08 -6.13
CA LEU A 5 7.06 -3.89 -7.47
C LEU A 5 6.46 -2.65 -8.14
N THR A 6 5.15 -2.42 -7.96
CA THR A 6 4.49 -1.19 -8.40
C THR A 6 5.06 0.03 -7.67
N GLU A 7 5.24 -0.06 -6.34
CA GLU A 7 5.82 1.02 -5.55
C GLU A 7 7.26 1.34 -5.96
N LEU A 8 8.07 0.32 -6.28
CA LEU A 8 9.41 0.51 -6.83
C LEU A 8 9.37 1.21 -8.20
N GLN A 9 8.44 0.82 -9.07
CA GLN A 9 8.25 1.45 -10.36
C GLN A 9 7.87 2.93 -10.22
N ASP A 10 6.96 3.26 -9.31
CA ASP A 10 6.55 4.64 -9.03
C ASP A 10 7.70 5.48 -8.48
N ALA A 11 8.51 4.91 -7.58
CA ALA A 11 9.69 5.58 -7.05
C ALA A 11 10.77 5.83 -8.12
N ILE A 12 10.96 4.90 -9.07
CA ILE A 12 11.89 5.09 -10.21
C ILE A 12 11.38 6.20 -11.13
N ASN A 13 10.09 6.22 -11.45
CA ASN A 13 9.49 7.27 -12.26
C ASN A 13 9.66 8.64 -11.59
N LEU A 14 9.39 8.72 -10.29
CA LEU A 14 9.57 9.94 -9.50
C LEU A 14 11.04 10.40 -9.47
N GLN A 15 12.00 9.47 -9.36
CA GLN A 15 13.43 9.79 -9.44
C GLN A 15 13.80 10.41 -10.79
N ALA A 16 13.27 9.88 -11.89
CA ALA A 16 13.50 10.40 -13.23
C ALA A 16 12.92 11.81 -13.39
N GLU A 17 11.71 12.06 -12.88
CA GLU A 17 11.10 13.39 -12.87
C GLU A 17 11.95 14.39 -12.07
N ASN A 18 12.39 14.01 -10.86
CA ASN A 18 13.25 14.85 -10.03
C ASN A 18 14.54 15.25 -10.75
N LEU A 19 15.17 14.32 -11.46
CA LEU A 19 16.39 14.59 -12.23
C LEU A 19 16.12 15.51 -13.43
N CYS A 20 15.08 15.24 -14.21
CA CYS A 20 14.72 16.06 -15.38
C CYS A 20 14.33 17.48 -14.98
N ASN A 21 13.51 17.63 -13.93
CA ASN A 21 13.09 18.93 -13.41
C ASN A 21 14.29 19.70 -12.83
N ALA A 22 15.18 19.02 -12.10
CA ALA A 22 16.40 19.64 -11.57
C ALA A 22 17.28 20.19 -12.70
N ILE A 23 17.55 19.39 -13.73
CA ILE A 23 18.39 19.82 -14.86
C ILE A 23 17.75 21.01 -15.58
N GLY A 24 16.45 20.97 -15.86
CA GLY A 24 15.75 22.05 -16.54
C GLY A 24 15.83 23.38 -15.79
N VAL A 25 15.53 23.37 -14.48
CA VAL A 25 15.54 24.59 -13.67
C VAL A 25 16.97 25.08 -13.45
N ILE A 26 17.95 24.20 -13.21
CA ILE A 26 19.35 24.59 -13.02
C ILE A 26 19.89 25.24 -14.31
N GLN A 27 19.57 24.70 -15.49
CA GLN A 27 19.99 25.30 -16.76
C GLN A 27 19.34 26.67 -17.02
N GLN A 28 18.10 26.86 -16.58
CA GLN A 28 17.40 28.13 -16.72
C GLN A 28 17.96 29.24 -15.82
N VAL A 29 18.42 28.87 -14.62
CA VAL A 29 18.93 29.82 -13.62
C VAL A 29 20.47 29.95 -13.68
N ALA A 30 21.17 29.05 -14.36
CA ALA A 30 22.61 29.09 -14.52
C ALA A 30 23.05 30.38 -15.23
N GLN A 31 23.83 31.20 -14.53
CA GLN A 31 24.50 32.33 -15.16
C GLN A 31 25.68 31.84 -16.02
N PRO A 32 25.91 32.42 -17.20
CA PRO A 32 27.09 32.12 -18.01
C PRO A 32 28.35 32.46 -17.22
N SER A 33 29.19 31.47 -16.93
CA SER A 33 30.51 31.69 -16.35
C SER A 33 31.55 31.84 -17.46
N PHE A 34 32.48 32.77 -17.26
CA PHE A 34 33.58 33.04 -18.19
C PHE A 34 34.88 32.50 -17.60
N PHE A 35 35.67 31.80 -18.42
CA PHE A 35 37.00 31.33 -18.05
C PHE A 35 38.06 32.15 -18.76
N SER A 36 39.07 32.59 -18.02
CA SER A 36 40.14 33.50 -18.47
C SER A 36 41.01 32.93 -19.59
N ASP A 37 41.08 31.60 -19.72
CA ASP A 37 41.99 30.89 -20.63
C ASP A 37 41.46 30.71 -22.06
N PHE A 38 40.16 30.92 -22.30
CA PHE A 38 39.59 30.78 -23.63
C PHE A 38 39.61 32.13 -24.36
N ASN A 39 40.36 32.22 -25.46
CA ASN A 39 40.51 33.43 -26.30
C ASN A 39 39.14 34.05 -26.66
N TRP A 40 38.75 35.04 -25.86
CA TRP A 40 37.41 35.60 -25.82
C TRP A 40 37.26 36.89 -26.63
N ALA A 41 38.35 37.44 -27.19
CA ALA A 41 38.37 38.72 -27.89
C ALA A 41 37.31 38.81 -29.01
N SER A 42 36.98 37.68 -29.66
CA SER A 42 35.97 37.62 -30.72
C SER A 42 34.52 37.49 -30.22
N ARG A 43 34.27 36.90 -29.04
CA ARG A 43 32.91 36.76 -28.46
C ARG A 43 32.52 37.98 -27.61
N SER A 44 33.53 38.67 -27.06
CA SER A 44 33.46 39.98 -26.41
C SER A 44 32.91 41.11 -27.25
N ALA A 45 33.19 41.07 -28.54
CA ALA A 45 32.81 42.14 -29.45
C ALA A 45 31.29 42.21 -29.68
N LYS A 46 30.54 41.17 -29.28
CA LYS A 46 29.09 41.20 -29.39
C LYS A 46 28.47 41.99 -28.23
N PRO A 47 27.55 42.93 -28.52
CA PRO A 47 26.94 43.79 -27.49
C PRO A 47 26.19 42.98 -26.42
N GLU A 48 25.70 41.80 -26.76
CA GLU A 48 24.99 40.88 -25.85
C GLU A 48 25.85 40.39 -24.67
N TYR A 49 27.18 40.32 -24.82
CA TYR A 49 28.10 39.85 -23.75
C TYR A 49 28.85 40.99 -23.05
N GLN A 50 28.86 42.20 -23.60
CA GLN A 50 29.61 43.35 -23.05
C GLN A 50 29.06 43.85 -21.71
N ALA A 51 27.73 43.83 -21.54
CA ALA A 51 27.09 44.22 -20.29
C ALA A 51 27.40 43.25 -19.13
N PHE A 52 27.59 41.96 -19.44
CA PHE A 52 27.87 40.92 -18.44
C PHE A 52 29.33 40.94 -17.97
N ILE A 53 30.25 41.32 -18.85
CA ILE A 53 31.69 41.38 -18.55
C ILE A 53 32.03 42.57 -17.66
N GLN A 54 31.31 43.68 -17.79
CA GLN A 54 31.44 44.82 -16.87
C GLN A 54 30.87 44.54 -15.48
N ALA A 55 29.98 43.54 -15.34
CA ALA A 55 29.36 43.15 -14.09
C ALA A 55 30.10 42.02 -13.35
N GLN A 56 31.12 41.42 -13.96
CA GLN A 56 31.92 40.40 -13.29
C GLN A 56 32.97 41.03 -12.38
N PRO A 57 33.09 40.58 -11.12
CA PRO A 57 34.14 41.03 -10.23
C PRO A 57 35.48 40.52 -10.76
N THR A 58 36.38 41.46 -11.07
CA THR A 58 37.81 41.20 -11.26
C THR A 58 38.35 40.42 -10.05
N ASP A 59 39.21 39.43 -10.32
CA ASP A 59 39.71 38.36 -9.42
C ASP A 59 40.25 38.74 -8.02
N ASP A 60 40.23 40.02 -7.62
CA ASP A 60 40.53 40.45 -6.26
C ASP A 60 39.26 40.41 -5.41
N PHE A 61 38.86 39.22 -4.94
CA PHE A 61 37.75 39.03 -4.00
C PHE A 61 37.90 39.94 -2.76
N PRO A 62 37.04 40.97 -2.57
CA PRO A 62 36.81 41.48 -1.23
C PRO A 62 35.79 40.55 -0.56
N GLN A 63 36.10 40.09 0.64
CA GLN A 63 35.30 39.17 1.47
C GLN A 63 33.83 39.59 1.71
N ASN A 64 33.40 40.75 1.22
CA ASN A 64 32.07 41.35 1.41
C ASN A 64 31.41 41.83 0.09
N ALA A 65 31.62 41.15 -1.03
CA ALA A 65 30.76 41.38 -2.21
C ALA A 65 29.34 40.91 -1.88
N LEU A 66 28.39 41.85 -1.92
CA LEU A 66 26.95 41.60 -1.83
C LEU A 66 26.61 40.36 -2.66
N ILE A 67 26.29 39.26 -1.97
CA ILE A 67 25.99 37.99 -2.62
C ILE A 67 24.77 38.26 -3.51
N ASP A 68 24.93 38.11 -4.83
CA ASP A 68 23.86 38.37 -5.79
C ASP A 68 22.61 37.56 -5.35
N PRO A 69 21.46 38.21 -5.07
CA PRO A 69 20.26 37.51 -4.61
C PRO A 69 19.81 36.41 -5.58
N VAL A 70 20.15 36.53 -6.87
CA VAL A 70 19.86 35.53 -7.90
C VAL A 70 20.72 34.27 -7.72
N PHE A 71 21.99 34.42 -7.34
CA PHE A 71 22.89 33.29 -7.10
C PHE A 71 22.47 32.48 -5.86
N LEU A 72 22.07 33.16 -4.79
CA LEU A 72 21.54 32.49 -3.58
C LEU A 72 20.27 31.69 -3.87
N LEU A 73 19.38 32.23 -4.71
CA LEU A 73 18.17 31.54 -5.13
C LEU A 73 18.49 30.28 -5.95
N ALA A 74 19.44 30.37 -6.89
CA ALA A 74 19.89 29.22 -7.68
C ALA A 74 20.45 28.09 -6.81
N LEU A 75 21.24 28.45 -5.79
CA LEU A 75 21.86 27.52 -4.87
C LEU A 75 20.82 26.82 -3.98
N ASP A 76 19.79 27.54 -3.53
CA ASP A 76 18.71 26.97 -2.72
C ASP A 76 17.84 25.99 -3.52
N ILE A 77 17.53 26.35 -4.78
CA ILE A 77 16.81 25.45 -5.71
C ILE A 77 17.61 24.17 -5.96
N ALA A 78 18.91 24.29 -6.26
CA ALA A 78 19.78 23.13 -6.46
C ALA A 78 19.85 22.24 -5.21
N ARG A 79 19.89 22.85 -4.03
CA ARG A 79 19.88 22.13 -2.75
C ARG A 79 18.56 21.38 -2.52
N SER A 80 17.42 21.99 -2.83
CA SER A 80 16.10 21.34 -2.74
C SER A 80 16.03 20.08 -3.61
N PHE A 81 16.44 20.18 -4.87
CA PHE A 81 16.51 19.03 -5.77
C PHE A 81 17.49 17.96 -5.28
N ALA A 82 18.67 18.35 -4.79
CA ALA A 82 19.63 17.39 -4.23
C ALA A 82 19.05 16.60 -3.05
N VAL A 83 18.28 17.26 -2.17
CA VAL A 83 17.57 16.60 -1.07
C VAL A 83 16.51 15.64 -1.60
N ALA A 84 15.68 16.08 -2.56
CA ALA A 84 14.64 15.23 -3.16
C ALA A 84 15.21 14.00 -3.86
N ILE A 85 16.27 14.16 -4.66
CA ILE A 85 16.99 13.09 -5.37
C ILE A 85 17.61 12.10 -4.37
N SER A 86 18.24 12.60 -3.29
CA SER A 86 18.85 11.74 -2.28
C SER A 86 17.81 10.98 -1.45
N ALA A 87 16.69 11.61 -1.13
CA ALA A 87 15.59 10.98 -0.41
C ALA A 87 14.94 9.86 -1.24
N THR A 88 14.67 10.13 -2.52
CA THR A 88 14.12 9.15 -3.46
C THR A 88 15.08 7.99 -3.72
N ALA A 89 16.39 8.25 -3.84
CA ALA A 89 17.40 7.20 -3.97
C ALA A 89 17.45 6.27 -2.74
N LYS A 90 17.38 6.82 -1.53
CA LYS A 90 17.30 6.02 -0.29
C LYS A 90 16.02 5.18 -0.22
N GLN A 91 14.91 5.72 -0.72
CA GLN A 91 13.66 4.99 -0.80
C GLN A 91 13.76 3.82 -1.78
N LEU A 92 14.42 4.00 -2.92
CA LEU A 92 14.72 2.92 -3.87
C LEU A 92 15.57 1.83 -3.20
N ASP A 93 16.65 2.20 -2.51
CA ASP A 93 17.51 1.23 -1.80
C ASP A 93 16.71 0.43 -0.75
N ALA A 94 15.85 1.11 0.01
CA ALA A 94 14.98 0.44 0.98
C ALA A 94 13.95 -0.50 0.32
N LEU A 95 13.35 -0.09 -0.80
CA LEU A 95 12.40 -0.94 -1.54
C LEU A 95 13.10 -2.15 -2.16
N ILE A 96 14.30 -1.98 -2.69
CA ILE A 96 15.13 -3.07 -3.21
C ILE A 96 15.50 -4.04 -2.09
N GLY A 97 15.93 -3.53 -0.94
CA GLY A 97 16.24 -4.37 0.23
C GLY A 97 15.02 -5.06 0.86
N ALA A 98 13.81 -4.55 0.62
CA ALA A 98 12.56 -5.13 1.06
C ALA A 98 11.95 -6.12 0.05
N LEU A 99 12.55 -6.28 -1.13
CA LEU A 99 12.16 -7.32 -2.06
C LEU A 99 12.47 -8.69 -1.43
N PRO A 100 11.53 -9.64 -1.49
CA PRO A 100 11.84 -11.01 -1.10
C PRO A 100 12.97 -11.55 -2.00
N GLU A 101 13.94 -12.26 -1.40
CA GLU A 101 15.09 -12.82 -2.11
C GLU A 101 14.65 -13.62 -3.35
N GLU A 102 15.35 -13.41 -4.47
CA GLU A 102 15.08 -14.01 -5.77
C GLU A 102 15.34 -15.54 -5.80
N GLU A 103 15.82 -16.14 -4.70
CA GLU A 103 16.07 -17.58 -4.57
C GLU A 103 14.89 -18.42 -4.04
N ALA A 104 13.66 -17.94 -4.17
CA ALA A 104 12.54 -18.86 -4.29
C ALA A 104 12.58 -19.47 -5.71
N SER A 105 13.54 -20.37 -5.97
CA SER A 105 13.49 -21.23 -7.18
C SER A 105 12.04 -21.69 -7.35
N ALA A 106 11.48 -21.52 -8.55
CA ALA A 106 10.07 -21.79 -8.81
C ALA A 106 9.64 -23.19 -8.32
N ASP A 107 10.58 -24.13 -8.24
CA ASP A 107 10.39 -25.47 -7.68
C ASP A 107 10.23 -25.47 -6.15
N ILE A 108 11.04 -24.72 -5.41
CA ILE A 108 10.95 -24.58 -3.95
C ILE A 108 9.67 -23.82 -3.57
N GLN A 109 9.33 -22.77 -4.32
CA GLN A 109 8.07 -22.05 -4.11
C GLN A 109 6.86 -22.94 -4.37
N ARG A 110 6.87 -23.72 -5.48
CA ARG A 110 5.83 -24.71 -5.77
C ARG A 110 5.72 -25.78 -4.69
N ALA A 111 6.83 -26.30 -4.19
CA ALA A 111 6.84 -27.26 -3.09
C ALA A 111 6.28 -26.66 -1.78
N THR A 112 6.60 -25.40 -1.48
CA THR A 112 6.11 -24.69 -0.29
C THR A 112 4.61 -24.43 -0.40
N VAL A 113 4.14 -23.93 -1.55
CA VAL A 113 2.72 -23.73 -1.85
C VAL A 113 1.96 -25.05 -1.74
N HIS A 114 2.50 -26.15 -2.28
CA HIS A 114 1.88 -27.47 -2.17
C HIS A 114 1.70 -27.90 -0.71
N LYS A 115 2.74 -27.75 0.13
CA LYS A 115 2.65 -28.05 1.57
C LYS A 115 1.59 -27.21 2.27
N LEU A 116 1.52 -25.91 1.97
CA LEU A 116 0.51 -25.00 2.51
C LEU A 116 -0.91 -25.41 2.10
N LEU A 117 -1.13 -25.75 0.83
CA LEU A 117 -2.42 -26.21 0.34
C LEU A 117 -2.86 -27.52 1.01
N GLU A 118 -1.92 -28.44 1.22
CA GLU A 118 -2.20 -29.71 1.88
C GLU A 118 -2.53 -29.51 3.38
N ALA A 119 -1.81 -28.63 4.07
CA ALA A 119 -2.14 -28.22 5.43
C ALA A 119 -3.52 -27.56 5.52
N TYR A 120 -3.82 -26.62 4.61
CA TYR A 120 -5.11 -25.95 4.54
C TYR A 120 -6.26 -26.94 4.26
N ARG A 121 -6.03 -27.91 3.36
CA ARG A 121 -7.00 -28.97 3.08
C ARG A 121 -7.25 -29.85 4.30
N SER A 122 -6.21 -30.19 5.04
CA SER A 122 -6.31 -30.96 6.29
C SER A 122 -7.10 -30.18 7.36
N GLU A 123 -6.80 -28.91 7.55
CA GLU A 123 -7.54 -28.04 8.49
C GLU A 123 -9.00 -27.85 8.07
N GLY A 124 -9.27 -27.64 6.78
CA GLY A 124 -10.62 -27.58 6.24
C GLY A 124 -11.41 -28.87 6.47
N ALA A 125 -10.77 -30.04 6.32
CA ALA A 125 -11.40 -31.33 6.61
C ALA A 125 -11.73 -31.50 8.10
N LYS A 126 -10.85 -31.03 9.00
CA LYS A 126 -11.13 -31.02 10.45
C LYS A 126 -12.33 -30.15 10.76
N LEU A 127 -12.40 -28.95 10.17
CA LEU A 127 -13.51 -28.04 10.35
C LEU A 127 -14.82 -28.66 9.85
N ALA A 128 -14.84 -29.22 8.63
CA ALA A 128 -16.02 -29.89 8.08
C ALA A 128 -16.52 -31.04 8.97
N ARG A 129 -15.61 -31.81 9.57
CA ARG A 129 -15.95 -32.88 10.52
C ARG A 129 -16.59 -32.35 11.80
N ILE A 130 -16.12 -31.19 12.29
CA ILE A 130 -16.72 -30.54 13.46
C ILE A 130 -18.11 -30.00 13.10
N THR A 131 -18.25 -29.32 11.96
CA THR A 131 -19.53 -28.78 11.49
C THR A 131 -20.58 -29.88 11.35
N THR A 132 -20.27 -30.98 10.67
CA THR A 132 -21.19 -32.12 10.52
C THR A 132 -21.61 -32.73 11.86
N LYS A 133 -20.69 -32.81 12.84
CA LYS A 133 -21.00 -33.27 14.19
C LYS A 133 -21.95 -32.30 14.92
N LEU A 134 -21.75 -30.98 14.76
CA LEU A 134 -22.61 -29.96 15.34
C LEU A 134 -24.00 -29.98 14.70
N GLU A 135 -24.08 -30.12 13.37
CA GLU A 135 -25.34 -30.23 12.64
C GLU A 135 -26.14 -31.47 13.07
N SER A 136 -25.49 -32.63 13.22
CA SER A 136 -26.14 -33.84 13.73
C SER A 136 -26.71 -33.63 15.13
N ARG A 137 -25.93 -33.03 16.05
CA ARG A 137 -26.41 -32.75 17.41
C ARG A 137 -27.56 -31.75 17.41
N LEU A 138 -27.50 -30.73 16.56
CA LEU A 138 -28.58 -29.77 16.40
C LEU A 138 -29.86 -30.44 15.87
N ALA A 139 -29.72 -31.37 14.92
CA ALA A 139 -30.85 -32.15 14.40
C ALA A 139 -31.49 -33.01 15.50
N ASP A 140 -30.69 -33.63 16.37
CA ASP A 140 -31.20 -34.44 17.48
C ASP A 140 -31.94 -33.58 18.53
N VAL A 141 -31.37 -32.43 18.90
CA VAL A 141 -32.04 -31.46 19.79
C VAL A 141 -33.36 -31.01 19.19
N ARG A 142 -33.37 -30.67 17.89
CA ARG A 142 -34.57 -30.24 17.17
C ARG A 142 -35.64 -31.35 17.14
N ARG A 143 -35.26 -32.61 16.89
CA ARG A 143 -36.19 -33.75 16.98
C ARG A 143 -36.79 -33.90 18.37
N CYS A 144 -35.98 -33.79 19.41
CA CYS A 144 -36.44 -33.92 20.79
C CYS A 144 -37.45 -32.81 21.14
N LEU A 145 -37.15 -31.56 20.76
CA LEU A 145 -38.08 -30.44 20.92
C LEU A 145 -39.39 -30.64 20.15
N THR A 146 -39.33 -31.17 18.92
CA THR A 146 -40.55 -31.49 18.15
C THR A 146 -41.37 -32.59 18.80
N ALA A 147 -40.74 -33.64 19.32
CA ALA A 147 -41.42 -34.72 20.04
C ALA A 147 -42.12 -34.19 21.30
N ILE A 148 -41.43 -33.37 22.10
CA ILE A 148 -42.02 -32.71 23.29
C ILE A 148 -43.24 -31.88 22.88
N ALA A 149 -43.12 -31.06 21.83
CA ALA A 149 -44.23 -30.23 21.35
C ALA A 149 -45.41 -31.09 20.88
N GLN A 150 -45.17 -32.20 20.18
CA GLN A 150 -46.22 -33.14 19.77
C GLN A 150 -46.88 -33.83 20.96
N THR A 151 -46.10 -34.30 21.95
CA THR A 151 -46.66 -34.88 23.17
C THR A 151 -47.56 -33.87 23.89
N GLN A 152 -47.11 -32.62 24.04
CA GLN A 152 -47.92 -31.57 24.65
C GLN A 152 -49.23 -31.31 23.89
N LEU A 153 -49.19 -31.24 22.56
CA LEU A 153 -50.40 -31.09 21.75
C LEU A 153 -51.35 -32.28 21.90
N THR A 154 -50.84 -33.52 21.91
CA THR A 154 -51.68 -34.71 22.10
C THR A 154 -52.28 -34.77 23.50
N THR A 155 -51.53 -34.39 24.54
CA THR A 155 -52.05 -34.32 25.90
C THR A 155 -53.17 -33.28 26.00
N GLN A 156 -52.99 -32.08 25.43
CA GLN A 156 -54.06 -31.06 25.40
C GLN A 156 -55.31 -31.52 24.62
N SER A 157 -55.12 -32.20 23.49
CA SER A 157 -56.23 -32.75 22.72
C SER A 157 -57.01 -33.80 23.51
N LEU A 158 -56.30 -34.73 24.17
CA LEU A 158 -56.92 -35.76 25.00
C LEU A 158 -57.60 -35.17 26.23
N GLU A 159 -56.99 -34.18 26.90
CA GLU A 159 -57.61 -33.46 28.01
C GLU A 159 -58.92 -32.79 27.57
N SER A 160 -58.95 -32.16 26.39
CA SER A 160 -60.18 -31.59 25.83
C SER A 160 -61.27 -32.64 25.56
N GLU A 161 -60.90 -33.82 25.05
CA GLU A 161 -61.85 -34.90 24.80
C GLU A 161 -62.36 -35.54 26.10
N VAL A 162 -61.49 -35.76 27.09
CA VAL A 162 -61.86 -36.26 28.42
C VAL A 162 -62.82 -35.29 29.11
N PHE A 163 -62.58 -33.98 29.00
CA PHE A 163 -63.48 -32.97 29.56
C PHE A 163 -64.87 -33.02 28.90
N LEU A 164 -64.93 -33.22 27.59
CA LEU A 164 -66.19 -33.41 26.85
C LEU A 164 -66.94 -34.67 27.27
N VAL A 165 -66.26 -35.81 27.40
CA VAL A 165 -66.86 -37.08 27.83
C VAL A 165 -67.37 -36.99 29.27
N SER A 166 -66.59 -36.40 30.18
CA SER A 166 -66.97 -36.20 31.58
C SER A 166 -68.22 -35.33 31.72
N ASN A 167 -68.33 -34.26 30.92
CA ASN A 167 -69.51 -33.40 30.91
C ASN A 167 -70.76 -34.13 30.38
N ILE A 168 -70.63 -34.97 29.35
CA ILE A 168 -71.76 -35.76 28.82
C ILE A 168 -72.21 -36.82 29.82
N SER A 169 -71.28 -37.51 30.50
CA SER A 169 -71.63 -38.47 31.56
C SER A 169 -72.31 -37.82 32.76
N HIS A 170 -71.94 -36.57 33.10
CA HIS A 170 -72.61 -35.80 34.15
C HIS A 170 -74.00 -35.30 33.70
N LEU A 171 -74.25 -35.17 32.40
CA LEU A 171 -75.55 -34.77 31.85
C LEU A 171 -76.53 -35.95 31.71
N MET A 172 -76.04 -37.19 31.55
CA MET A 172 -76.84 -38.41 31.45
C MET A 172 -76.98 -39.18 32.79
N GLY A 173 -76.33 -38.71 33.86
CA GLY A 173 -76.33 -39.34 35.19
C GLY A 173 -77.31 -38.73 36.21
N CYS A 174 -78.21 -37.85 35.79
CA CYS A 174 -79.33 -37.34 36.58
C CYS A 174 -80.66 -37.77 35.95
#